data_AF-A0A914DVG8-F1
#
_entry.id   AF-A0A914DVG8-F1
#
_cell.length_a   1.000
_cell.length_b   1.000
_cell.length_c   1.000
_cell.angle_alpha   90.00
_cell.angle_beta   90.00
_cell.angle_gamma   90.00
#
_symmetry.space_group_name_H-M   'P 1'
#
loop_
_entity.id
_entity.type
_entity.pdbx_description
1 polymer ?
#
loop_
_entity_poly.entity_id
_entity_poly.type
_entity_poly.pdbx_seq_one_letter_code
_entity_poly.pdbx_strand_id
1 'polypeptide(L)'
;MTRGEDHCFGTHYCNSLIITAGGSTFAWWIGYLKKLEGPVFYNTMITRPTNKKFLYYNKQRFDYEGFPKEWIRLALNNDSIVLDNKWFEEKNGKKIGNG
;
A
#
# COMPACT_ATOMS: atom_id res chain seq x y z
N MET A 1 -18.43 -17.01 1.08
CA MET A 1 -18.64 -15.77 0.33
C MET A 1 -18.03 -15.92 -1.05
N THR A 2 -18.69 -15.41 -2.07
CA THR A 2 -18.14 -15.30 -3.42
C THR A 2 -17.23 -14.07 -3.52
N ARG A 3 -16.32 -14.04 -4.49
CA ARG A 3 -15.45 -12.87 -4.72
C ARG A 3 -16.25 -11.57 -4.95
N GLY A 4 -17.45 -11.67 -5.54
CA GLY A 4 -18.33 -10.52 -5.73
C GLY A 4 -18.92 -9.99 -4.42
N GLU A 5 -19.27 -10.89 -3.50
CA GLU A 5 -19.78 -10.52 -2.16
C GLU A 5 -18.70 -9.83 -1.33
N ASP A 6 -17.48 -10.35 -1.33
CA ASP A 6 -16.33 -9.73 -0.65
C ASP A 6 -16.05 -8.32 -1.21
N HIS A 7 -16.16 -8.16 -2.53
CA HIS A 7 -15.95 -6.89 -3.18
C HIS A 7 -17.03 -5.87 -2.82
N CYS A 8 -18.30 -6.26 -2.90
CA CYS A 8 -19.43 -5.42 -2.50
C CYS A 8 -19.33 -5.03 -1.01
N PHE A 9 -19.00 -6.00 -0.15
CA PHE A 9 -18.84 -5.74 1.27
C PHE A 9 -17.74 -4.72 1.54
N GLY A 10 -16.55 -4.95 0.96
CA GLY A 10 -15.39 -4.09 1.15
C GLY A 10 -15.57 -2.67 0.62
N THR A 11 -16.28 -2.49 -0.50
CA THR A 11 -16.48 -1.15 -1.09
C THR A 11 -17.57 -0.34 -0.41
N HIS A 12 -18.58 -1.00 0.18
CA HIS A 12 -19.77 -0.34 0.73
C HIS A 12 -19.80 -0.23 2.25
N TYR A 13 -19.20 -1.17 2.97
CA TYR A 13 -19.37 -1.28 4.43
C TYR A 13 -18.09 -1.07 5.24
N CYS A 14 -16.90 -1.24 4.63
CA CYS A 14 -15.65 -1.03 5.34
C CYS A 14 -15.26 0.46 5.37
N ASN A 15 -14.93 0.99 6.54
CA ASN A 15 -14.36 2.34 6.68
C ASN A 15 -12.86 2.38 6.33
N SER A 16 -12.15 1.27 6.53
CA SER A 16 -10.73 1.14 6.22
C SER A 16 -10.44 -0.22 5.59
N LEU A 17 -9.39 -0.30 4.78
CA LEU A 17 -8.95 -1.54 4.15
C LEU A 17 -7.46 -1.78 4.46
N ILE A 18 -7.09 -3.02 4.79
CA ILE A 18 -5.69 -3.43 4.94
C ILE A 18 -5.39 -4.51 3.89
N ILE A 19 -4.44 -4.20 3.00
CA ILE A 19 -3.96 -5.09 1.95
C ILE A 19 -2.65 -5.70 2.39
N THR A 20 -2.69 -6.92 2.93
CA THR A 20 -1.50 -7.65 3.40
C THR A 20 -0.70 -8.26 2.25
N ALA A 21 -1.36 -8.60 1.15
CA ALA A 21 -0.74 -9.04 -0.09
C ALA A 21 -0.81 -7.91 -1.14
N GLY A 22 0.16 -7.00 -1.12
CA GLY A 22 0.17 -5.83 -2.03
C GLY A 22 0.03 -6.18 -3.51
N GLY A 23 0.43 -7.39 -3.94
CA GLY A 23 0.32 -7.81 -5.35
C GLY A 23 -1.04 -8.32 -5.76
N SER A 24 -2.02 -8.33 -4.86
CA SER A 24 -3.37 -8.80 -5.14
C SER A 24 -4.15 -7.75 -5.92
N THR A 25 -4.38 -8.01 -7.21
CA THR A 25 -5.29 -7.17 -8.03
C THR A 25 -6.71 -7.17 -7.48
N PHE A 26 -7.13 -8.28 -6.85
CA PHE A 26 -8.44 -8.38 -6.20
C PHE A 26 -8.57 -7.38 -5.04
N ALA A 27 -7.62 -7.38 -4.10
CA ALA A 27 -7.65 -6.44 -2.97
C ALA A 27 -7.42 -5.00 -3.42
N TRP A 28 -6.63 -4.81 -4.47
CA TRP A 28 -6.41 -3.51 -5.08
C TRP A 28 -7.71 -2.88 -5.59
N TRP A 29 -8.53 -3.62 -6.33
CA TRP A 29 -9.81 -3.11 -6.83
C TRP A 29 -10.80 -2.78 -5.73
N ILE A 30 -10.80 -3.54 -4.63
CA ILE A 30 -11.61 -3.21 -3.45
C ILE A 30 -11.18 -1.86 -2.87
N GLY A 31 -9.88 -1.64 -2.69
CA GLY A 31 -9.37 -0.37 -2.18
C GLY A 31 -9.65 0.81 -3.12
N TYR A 32 -9.57 0.57 -4.42
CA TYR A 32 -9.76 1.61 -5.44
C TYR A 32 -11.23 2.02 -5.59
N LEU A 33 -12.15 1.06 -5.48
CA LEU A 33 -13.59 1.29 -5.64
C LEU A 33 -14.31 1.60 -4.32
N LYS A 34 -13.65 1.41 -3.17
CA LYS A 34 -14.17 1.81 -1.87
C LYS A 34 -14.48 3.31 -1.89
N LYS A 35 -15.65 3.68 -1.36
CA LYS A 35 -15.99 5.11 -1.16
C LYS A 35 -14.88 5.79 -0.34
N LEU A 36 -14.50 7.00 -0.74
CA LEU A 36 -13.33 7.75 -0.27
C LEU A 36 -13.28 8.04 1.25
N GLU A 37 -14.27 7.58 2.01
CA GLU A 37 -14.37 7.70 3.45
C GLU A 37 -13.48 6.65 4.13
N GLY A 38 -12.18 6.95 4.21
CA GLY A 38 -11.24 6.31 5.13
C GLY A 38 -10.09 5.54 4.48
N PRO A 39 -9.03 5.26 5.26
CA PRO A 39 -7.71 4.91 4.75
C PRO A 39 -7.65 3.51 4.14
N VAL A 40 -6.85 3.39 3.08
CA VAL A 40 -6.40 2.11 2.54
C VAL A 40 -4.93 1.94 2.91
N PHE A 41 -4.64 0.87 3.63
CA PHE A 41 -3.29 0.49 4.02
C PHE A 41 -2.81 -0.66 3.14
N TYR A 42 -1.53 -0.65 2.76
CA TYR A 42 -0.95 -1.77 2.00
C TYR A 42 0.45 -2.12 2.48
N ASN A 43 0.75 -3.41 2.51
CA ASN A 43 2.08 -3.94 2.80
C ASN A 43 2.82 -4.20 1.48
N THR A 44 4.02 -3.65 1.34
CA THR A 44 4.79 -3.68 0.09
C THR A 44 5.66 -4.92 -0.06
N MET A 45 5.28 -6.08 0.47
CA MET A 45 6.17 -7.28 0.39
C MET A 45 6.61 -7.66 -1.04
N ILE A 46 5.95 -7.17 -2.11
CA ILE A 46 6.45 -7.23 -3.49
C ILE A 46 7.86 -6.62 -3.66
N THR A 47 8.21 -5.65 -2.81
CA THR A 47 9.45 -4.88 -2.84
C THR A 47 10.48 -5.35 -1.82
N ARG A 48 10.40 -6.58 -1.29
CA ARG A 48 11.54 -7.24 -0.62
C ARG A 48 12.16 -8.31 -1.52
N PRO A 49 12.70 -7.96 -2.71
CA PRO A 49 13.53 -8.90 -3.42
C PRO A 49 14.81 -9.14 -2.61
N THR A 50 15.22 -10.39 -2.55
CA THR A 50 16.54 -10.84 -2.11
C THR A 50 17.68 -10.22 -2.94
N ASN A 51 17.38 -9.56 -4.05
CA ASN A 51 18.33 -8.93 -4.97
C ASN A 51 18.09 -7.41 -5.09
N LYS A 52 19.13 -6.62 -4.77
CA LYS A 52 19.12 -5.14 -4.81
C LYS A 52 18.72 -4.55 -6.17
N LYS A 53 18.93 -5.23 -7.30
CA LYS A 53 18.57 -4.74 -8.64
C LYS A 53 17.05 -4.75 -8.87
N PHE A 54 16.36 -5.77 -8.35
CA PHE A 54 14.89 -5.85 -8.41
C PHE A 54 14.23 -4.95 -7.37
N LEU A 55 14.98 -4.54 -6.33
CA LEU A 55 14.47 -3.66 -5.27
C LEU A 55 14.04 -2.32 -5.83
N TYR A 56 14.88 -1.69 -6.64
CA TYR A 56 14.59 -0.38 -7.23
C TYR A 56 13.52 -0.46 -8.32
N TYR A 57 13.56 -1.50 -9.16
CA TYR A 57 12.55 -1.71 -10.20
C TYR A 57 11.16 -1.93 -9.63
N ASN A 58 11.03 -2.80 -8.63
CA ASN A 58 9.74 -3.07 -8.00
C ASN A 58 9.23 -1.88 -7.20
N LYS A 59 10.12 -1.13 -6.53
CA LYS A 59 9.74 0.08 -5.80
C LYS A 59 9.21 1.19 -6.71
N GLN A 60 9.87 1.48 -7.83
CA GLN A 60 9.42 2.55 -8.72
C GLN A 60 8.12 2.18 -9.46
N ARG A 61 8.00 0.94 -9.95
CA ARG A 61 6.87 0.55 -10.78
C ARG A 61 5.63 0.16 -9.98
N PHE A 62 5.77 -0.55 -8.86
CA PHE A 62 4.62 -1.01 -8.09
C PHE A 62 4.20 -0.02 -7.01
N ASP A 63 5.11 0.57 -6.25
CA ASP A 63 4.71 1.45 -5.14
C ASP A 63 4.22 2.83 -5.60
N TYR A 64 4.72 3.35 -6.73
CA TYR A 64 4.39 4.70 -7.21
C TYR A 64 3.36 4.73 -8.33
N GLU A 65 3.55 3.91 -9.36
CA GLU A 65 2.60 3.86 -10.49
C GLU A 65 1.42 2.94 -10.18
N GLY A 66 1.63 1.95 -9.30
CA GLY A 66 0.66 0.92 -8.99
C GLY A 66 -0.34 1.26 -7.90
N PHE A 67 -0.03 2.16 -6.95
CA PHE A 67 -0.94 2.51 -5.85
C PHE A 67 -1.29 4.01 -5.83
N PRO A 68 -2.54 4.37 -5.51
CA PRO A 68 -2.92 5.77 -5.30
C PRO A 68 -2.10 6.43 -4.19
N LYS A 69 -1.75 7.71 -4.38
CA LYS A 69 -0.88 8.48 -3.46
C LYS A 69 -1.48 8.71 -2.07
N GLU A 70 -2.81 8.65 -1.98
CA GLU A 70 -3.58 8.77 -0.74
C GLU A 70 -3.59 7.48 0.09
N TRP A 71 -3.11 6.36 -0.46
CA TRP A 71 -2.99 5.11 0.28
C TRP A 71 -1.76 5.13 1.18
N ILE A 72 -1.90 4.45 2.31
CA ILE A 72 -0.92 4.48 3.39
C ILE A 72 -0.07 3.22 3.34
N ARG A 73 1.22 3.41 3.14
CA ARG A 73 2.19 2.32 3.08
C ARG A 73 2.54 1.83 4.49
N LEU A 74 2.52 0.51 4.68
CA LEU A 74 2.98 -0.16 5.90
C LEU A 74 4.29 -0.91 5.64
N ALA A 75 5.22 -0.80 6.58
CA ALA A 75 6.46 -1.58 6.61
C ALA A 75 6.57 -2.38 7.92
N LEU A 76 7.22 -3.54 7.84
CA LEU A 76 7.54 -4.38 9.00
C LEU A 76 8.97 -4.07 9.46
N ASN A 77 9.13 -3.56 10.68
CA ASN A 77 10.42 -3.23 11.29
C ASN A 77 10.55 -3.96 12.63
N ASN A 78 11.46 -4.95 12.74
CA ASN A 78 11.71 -5.71 13.97
C ASN A 78 10.40 -6.09 14.70
N ASP A 79 9.50 -6.78 13.98
CA ASP A 79 8.17 -7.22 14.44
C ASP A 79 7.13 -6.13 14.74
N SER A 80 7.46 -4.86 14.53
CA SER A 80 6.52 -3.74 14.59
C SER A 80 6.03 -3.33 13.19
N ILE A 81 4.76 -2.93 13.09
CA ILE A 81 4.20 -2.31 11.90
C ILE A 81 4.41 -0.80 12.01
N VAL A 82 5.12 -0.22 11.04
CA VAL A 82 5.38 1.22 10.96
C VAL A 82 4.80 1.81 9.69
N LEU A 83 4.42 3.09 9.75
CA LEU A 83 4.07 3.87 8.58
C LEU A 83 5.34 4.16 7.78
N ASP A 84 5.33 3.86 6.49
CA ASP A 84 6.47 4.11 5.59
C ASP A 84 6.16 5.28 4.65
N ASN A 85 6.09 6.48 5.23
CA ASN A 85 5.88 7.73 4.49
C ASN A 85 7.17 8.30 3.89
N LYS A 86 8.31 7.75 4.33
CA LYS A 86 9.67 8.24 4.04
C LYS A 86 9.89 8.48 2.56
N TRP A 87 9.40 7.57 1.73
CA TRP A 87 9.66 7.59 0.29
C TRP A 87 8.80 8.61 -0.48
N PHE A 88 7.55 8.86 -0.06
CA PHE A 88 6.74 9.95 -0.63
C PHE A 88 7.32 11.32 -0.25
N GLU A 89 7.88 11.44 0.96
CA GLU A 89 8.53 12.67 1.43
C GLU A 89 9.85 12.95 0.70
N GLU A 90 10.68 11.92 0.52
CA GLU A 90 11.96 12.00 -0.22
C GLU A 90 11.77 12.47 -1.68
N LYS A 91 10.74 11.96 -2.39
CA LYS A 91 10.47 12.35 -3.79
C LYS A 91 9.85 13.74 -3.94
N ASN A 92 9.05 14.18 -2.96
CA ASN A 92 8.46 15.53 -2.94
C ASN A 92 9.43 16.60 -2.40
N GLY A 93 10.71 16.26 -2.18
CA GLY A 93 11.73 17.21 -1.74
C GLY A 93 11.57 17.68 -0.30
N LYS A 94 10.75 17.01 0.52
CA LYS A 94 10.69 17.29 1.96
C LYS A 94 11.91 16.65 2.61
N LYS A 95 12.87 17.48 3.04
CA LYS A 95 13.96 17.03 3.91
C LYS A 95 13.35 16.47 5.18
N ILE A 96 13.52 15.17 5.40
CA ILE A 96 13.21 14.54 6.68
C ILE A 96 14.22 15.12 7.68
N GLY A 97 13.75 16.04 8.51
CA GLY A 97 14.50 16.48 9.68
C GLY A 97 14.58 15.30 10.63
N ASN A 98 15.79 14.79 10.86
CA ASN A 98 16.04 13.87 11.96
C ASN A 98 15.87 14.66 13.27
N GLY A 99 14.73 14.50 13.91
CA GLY A 99 14.52 14.82 15.33
C GLY A 99 14.72 13.57 16.16
#